data_AF-A0A7J3BIP1-F1
#
_entry.id   AF-A0A7J3BIP1-F1
#
_cell.length_a   1.000
_cell.length_b   1.000
_cell.length_c   1.000
_cell.angle_alpha   90.00
_cell.angle_beta   90.00
_cell.angle_gamma   90.00
#
_symmetry.space_group_name_H-M   'P 1'
#
loop_
_entity.id
_entity.type
_entity.pdbx_description
1 polymer ?
#
loop_
_entity_poly.entity_id
_entity_poly.type
_entity_poly.pdbx_seq_one_letter_code
_entity_poly.pdbx_strand_id
1 'polypeptide(L)'
;MDRLRLEEHLRILLRSRDFKGLEVLLDVPKTVLSRYYVLWLKERVESLRREFTVLEKRRAFLESELSRLNTSVENIRKSFEREGLTVKEALKLVGEVRELRVEVLRLKSTCEILRNEEKELSTRVTNLRSELRRLLERGLYLINIIKELEKMLSRLTIEVTELELKKQELTSEIERLKKELKTCT
;
A
#
# COMPACT_ATOMS: atom_id res chain seq x y z
N MET A 1 56.26 -8.36 56.00
CA MET A 1 56.05 -8.81 54.60
C MET A 1 54.56 -8.83 54.36
N ASP A 2 54.06 -8.11 53.34
CA ASP A 2 52.63 -8.06 53.06
C ASP A 2 52.13 -9.44 52.61
N ARG A 3 50.93 -9.83 53.08
CA ARG A 3 50.30 -11.12 52.77
C ARG A 3 50.24 -11.39 51.26
N LEU A 4 49.93 -10.36 50.46
CA LEU A 4 49.92 -10.40 49.00
C LEU A 4 51.29 -10.71 48.38
N ARG A 5 52.36 -10.13 48.93
CA ARG A 5 53.73 -10.40 48.46
C ARG A 5 54.13 -11.84 48.80
N LEU A 6 53.82 -12.32 49.99
CA LEU A 6 54.10 -13.71 50.38
C LEU A 6 53.32 -14.71 49.49
N GLU A 7 52.05 -14.43 49.20
CA GLU A 7 51.23 -15.28 48.32
C GLU A 7 51.80 -15.37 46.89
N GLU A 8 52.29 -14.28 46.33
CA GLU A 8 52.90 -14.29 45.00
C GLU A 8 54.18 -15.15 44.96
N HIS A 9 55.01 -15.05 45.99
CA HIS A 9 56.21 -15.88 46.13
C HIS A 9 55.87 -17.38 46.33
N LEU A 10 54.79 -17.70 47.05
CA LEU A 10 54.30 -19.08 47.20
C LEU A 10 53.68 -19.63 45.90
N ARG A 11 53.07 -18.78 45.05
CA ARG A 11 52.65 -19.18 43.69
C ARG A 11 53.85 -19.48 42.78
N ILE A 12 54.91 -18.67 42.88
CA ILE A 12 56.17 -18.92 42.15
C ILE A 12 56.77 -20.24 42.62
N LEU A 13 56.75 -20.54 43.92
CA LEU A 13 57.21 -21.81 44.46
C LEU A 13 56.38 -23.01 44.00
N LEU A 14 55.06 -22.85 43.84
CA LEU A 14 54.19 -23.88 43.27
C LEU A 14 54.60 -24.26 41.83
N ARG A 15 55.06 -23.27 41.04
CA ARG A 15 55.51 -23.48 39.65
C ARG A 15 56.96 -23.96 39.54
N SER A 16 57.87 -23.39 40.33
CA SER A 16 59.32 -23.60 40.22
C SER A 16 59.87 -24.70 41.13
N ARG A 17 59.16 -25.03 42.22
CA ARG A 17 59.58 -25.97 43.29
C ARG A 17 60.91 -25.61 43.97
N ASP A 18 61.42 -24.40 43.80
CA ASP A 18 62.70 -23.98 44.37
C ASP A 18 62.54 -23.28 45.73
N PHE A 19 62.74 -24.05 46.81
CA PHE A 19 62.75 -23.51 48.17
C PHE A 19 64.05 -22.77 48.53
N LYS A 20 65.16 -23.07 47.85
CA LYS A 20 66.48 -22.55 48.22
C LYS A 20 66.64 -21.11 47.74
N GLY A 21 66.17 -20.81 46.53
CA GLY A 21 66.11 -19.43 46.01
C GLY A 21 65.21 -18.52 46.86
N LEU A 22 64.12 -19.07 47.41
CA LEU A 22 63.17 -18.34 48.26
C LEU A 22 63.65 -18.15 49.71
N GLU A 23 64.41 -19.10 50.25
CA GLU A 23 65.08 -18.97 51.54
C GLU A 23 66.08 -17.81 51.54
N VAL A 24 66.89 -17.67 50.46
CA VAL A 24 67.84 -16.57 50.28
C VAL A 24 67.14 -15.23 50.04
N LEU A 25 66.06 -15.21 49.25
CA LEU A 25 65.35 -13.98 48.89
C LEU A 25 64.55 -13.38 50.06
N LEU A 26 63.99 -14.23 50.92
CA LEU A 26 63.11 -13.82 52.01
C LEU A 26 63.80 -13.79 53.37
N ASP A 27 65.03 -14.31 53.48
CA ASP A 27 65.79 -14.47 54.73
C ASP A 27 64.99 -15.24 55.80
N VAL A 28 64.29 -16.31 55.36
CA VAL A 28 63.46 -17.15 56.23
C VAL A 28 63.90 -18.61 56.09
N PRO A 29 64.15 -19.33 57.19
CA PRO A 29 64.55 -20.73 57.14
C PRO A 29 63.56 -21.60 56.36
N LYS A 30 64.10 -22.56 55.58
CA LYS A 30 63.32 -23.50 54.77
C LYS A 30 62.21 -24.22 55.55
N THR A 31 62.44 -24.52 56.83
CA THR A 31 61.46 -25.18 57.72
C THR A 31 60.22 -24.31 57.96
N VAL A 32 60.43 -23.01 58.16
CA VAL A 32 59.37 -22.02 58.35
C VAL A 32 58.63 -21.79 57.03
N LEU A 33 59.37 -21.60 55.92
CA LEU A 33 58.79 -21.48 54.58
C LEU A 33 57.96 -22.72 54.19
N SER A 34 58.43 -23.92 54.51
CA SER A 34 57.69 -25.17 54.25
C SER A 34 56.39 -25.23 55.03
N ARG A 35 56.39 -24.80 56.31
CA ARG A 35 55.17 -24.76 57.12
C ARG A 35 54.16 -23.75 56.57
N TYR A 36 54.60 -22.56 56.18
CA TYR A 36 53.73 -21.56 55.54
C TYR A 36 53.19 -22.03 54.19
N TYR A 37 54.03 -22.66 53.37
CA TYR A 37 53.60 -23.21 52.08
C TYR A 37 52.53 -24.30 52.25
N VAL A 38 52.68 -25.19 53.24
CA VAL A 38 51.67 -26.22 53.54
C VAL A 38 50.36 -25.59 54.03
N LEU A 39 50.42 -24.57 54.90
CA LEU A 39 49.22 -23.87 55.36
C LEU A 39 48.51 -23.13 54.22
N TRP A 40 49.28 -22.46 53.38
CA TRP A 40 48.77 -21.77 52.19
C TRP A 40 48.14 -22.74 51.18
N LEU A 41 48.77 -23.90 50.94
CA LEU A 41 48.19 -24.95 50.09
C LEU A 41 46.88 -25.48 50.66
N LYS A 42 46.78 -25.67 51.99
CA LYS A 42 45.53 -26.09 52.64
C LYS A 42 44.42 -25.05 52.44
N GLU A 43 44.71 -23.78 52.71
CA GLU A 43 43.74 -22.68 52.51
C GLU A 43 43.32 -22.57 51.04
N ARG A 44 44.26 -22.72 50.10
CA ARG A 44 43.98 -22.69 48.66
C ARG A 44 43.12 -23.88 48.21
N VAL A 45 43.38 -25.08 48.70
CA VAL A 45 42.57 -26.28 48.44
C VAL A 45 41.16 -26.10 48.98
N GLU A 46 41.01 -25.53 50.18
CA GLU A 46 39.69 -25.24 50.73
C GLU A 46 38.95 -24.17 49.94
N SER A 47 39.63 -23.10 49.50
CA SER A 47 39.06 -22.06 48.62
C SER A 47 38.58 -22.66 47.30
N LEU A 48 39.40 -23.49 46.65
CA LEU A 48 39.03 -24.18 45.42
C LEU A 48 37.86 -25.16 45.63
N ARG A 49 37.80 -25.85 46.77
CA ARG A 49 36.65 -26.70 47.13
C ARG A 49 35.37 -25.87 47.24
N ARG A 50 35.41 -24.71 47.90
CA ARG A 50 34.25 -23.80 48.00
C ARG A 50 33.82 -23.32 46.61
N GLU A 51 34.74 -22.88 45.76
CA GLU A 51 34.45 -22.48 44.37
C GLU A 51 33.81 -23.62 43.58
N PHE A 52 34.36 -24.84 43.70
CA PHE A 52 33.82 -26.03 43.04
C PHE A 52 32.38 -26.31 43.47
N THR A 53 32.07 -26.26 44.77
CA THR A 53 30.70 -26.47 45.25
C THR A 53 29.71 -25.42 44.75
N VAL A 54 30.16 -24.17 44.54
CA VAL A 54 29.32 -23.10 43.96
C VAL A 54 29.05 -23.38 42.49
N LEU A 55 30.08 -23.79 41.74
CA LEU A 55 29.94 -24.15 40.33
C LEU A 55 29.03 -25.36 40.14
N GLU A 56 29.12 -26.37 41.01
CA GLU A 56 28.22 -27.53 40.98
C GLU A 56 26.76 -27.12 41.20
N LYS A 57 26.49 -26.25 42.18
CA LYS A 57 25.13 -25.70 42.40
C LYS A 57 24.64 -24.92 41.19
N ARG A 58 25.51 -24.10 40.58
CA ARG A 58 25.15 -23.32 39.37
C ARG A 58 24.87 -24.23 38.18
N ARG A 59 25.65 -25.29 38.01
CA ARG A 59 25.43 -26.31 36.97
C ARG A 59 24.08 -27.00 37.18
N ALA A 60 23.78 -27.47 38.39
CA ALA A 60 22.50 -28.10 38.69
C ALA A 60 21.31 -27.16 38.42
N PHE A 61 21.45 -25.88 38.75
CA PHE A 61 20.45 -24.86 38.43
C PHE A 61 20.24 -24.72 36.90
N LEU A 62 21.31 -24.59 36.13
CA LEU A 62 21.22 -24.47 34.67
C LEU A 62 20.64 -25.72 34.01
N GLU A 63 20.98 -26.91 34.51
CA GLU A 63 20.38 -28.17 34.08
C GLU A 63 18.87 -28.16 34.31
N SER A 64 18.40 -27.66 35.47
CA SER A 64 16.97 -27.52 35.76
C SER A 64 16.25 -26.50 34.84
N GLU A 65 16.90 -25.37 34.52
CA GLU A 65 16.34 -24.37 33.60
C GLU A 65 16.24 -24.92 32.17
N LEU A 66 17.26 -25.65 31.70
CA LEU A 66 17.23 -26.32 30.41
C LEU A 66 16.11 -27.35 30.34
N SER A 67 15.92 -28.17 31.39
CA SER A 67 14.80 -29.09 31.46
C SER A 67 13.45 -28.38 31.37
N ARG A 68 13.28 -27.24 32.07
CA ARG A 68 12.05 -26.44 32.02
C ARG A 68 11.82 -25.80 30.65
N LEU A 69 12.88 -25.34 30.00
CA LEU A 69 12.77 -24.76 28.66
C LEU A 69 12.39 -25.83 27.63
N ASN A 70 12.99 -27.01 27.72
CA ASN A 70 12.67 -28.14 26.84
C ASN A 70 11.21 -28.58 27.00
N THR A 71 10.68 -28.65 28.23
CA THR A 71 9.26 -28.97 28.42
C THR A 71 8.34 -27.87 27.87
N SER A 72 8.72 -26.60 28.01
CA SER A 72 7.97 -25.49 27.40
C SER A 72 7.94 -25.57 25.88
N VAL A 73 9.08 -25.84 25.23
CA VAL A 73 9.17 -26.01 23.77
C VAL A 73 8.31 -27.19 23.31
N GLU A 74 8.36 -28.31 24.01
CA GLU A 74 7.56 -29.49 23.69
C GLU A 74 6.05 -29.22 23.87
N ASN A 75 5.66 -28.46 24.89
CA ASN A 75 4.28 -28.04 25.08
C ASN A 75 3.79 -27.12 23.97
N ILE A 76 4.60 -26.16 23.55
CA ILE A 76 4.30 -25.26 22.42
C ILE A 76 4.14 -26.09 21.14
N ARG A 77 5.08 -27.00 20.87
CA ARG A 77 5.01 -27.92 19.72
C ARG A 77 3.70 -28.72 19.73
N LYS A 78 3.35 -29.32 20.87
CA LYS A 78 2.07 -30.04 21.04
C LYS A 78 0.84 -29.12 20.92
N SER A 79 0.96 -27.83 21.21
CA SER A 79 -0.12 -26.85 21.00
C SER A 79 -0.32 -26.61 19.50
N PHE A 80 0.76 -26.38 18.76
CA PHE A 80 0.72 -26.26 17.30
C PHE A 80 0.17 -27.51 16.62
N GLU A 81 0.61 -28.70 17.05
CA GLU A 81 0.10 -29.99 16.53
C GLU A 81 -1.40 -30.19 16.86
N ARG A 82 -1.86 -29.76 18.04
CA ARG A 82 -3.29 -29.83 18.43
C ARG A 82 -4.18 -28.86 17.66
N GLU A 83 -3.68 -27.66 17.37
CA GLU A 83 -4.40 -26.64 16.62
C GLU A 83 -4.41 -26.90 15.10
N GLY A 84 -3.72 -27.95 14.64
CA GLY A 84 -3.67 -28.36 13.24
C GLY A 84 -2.85 -27.45 12.34
N LEU A 85 -2.55 -26.22 12.77
CA LEU A 85 -1.73 -25.23 12.09
C LEU A 85 -0.27 -25.68 12.03
N THR A 86 0.06 -26.43 10.99
CA THR A 86 1.46 -26.61 10.63
C THR A 86 2.03 -25.25 10.17
N VAL A 87 3.31 -24.98 10.44
CA VAL A 87 4.01 -23.77 9.95
C VAL A 87 3.79 -23.58 8.43
N LYS A 88 3.65 -24.68 7.70
CA LYS A 88 3.33 -24.72 6.27
C LYS A 88 1.97 -24.11 5.94
N GLU A 89 0.93 -24.40 6.72
CA GLU A 89 -0.41 -23.84 6.53
C GLU A 89 -0.47 -22.36 6.89
N ALA A 90 0.21 -21.95 7.95
CA ALA A 90 0.34 -20.54 8.31
C ALA A 90 1.01 -19.74 7.18
N LEU A 91 2.10 -20.26 6.61
CA LEU A 91 2.77 -19.65 5.46
C LEU A 91 1.87 -19.62 4.21
N LYS A 92 1.07 -20.67 3.99
CA LYS A 92 0.11 -20.72 2.88
C LYS A 92 -0.97 -19.64 3.03
N LEU A 93 -1.56 -19.50 4.20
CA LEU A 93 -2.56 -18.47 4.50
C LEU A 93 -1.99 -17.06 4.34
N VAL A 94 -0.74 -16.82 4.76
CA VAL A 94 -0.06 -15.53 4.52
C VAL A 94 0.10 -15.26 3.02
N GLY A 95 0.41 -16.28 2.22
CA GLY A 95 0.43 -16.19 0.76
C GLY A 95 -0.93 -15.82 0.18
N GLU A 96 -1.97 -16.56 0.53
CA GLU A 96 -3.36 -16.33 0.08
C GLU A 96 -3.84 -14.92 0.46
N VAL A 97 -3.57 -14.46 1.69
CA VAL A 97 -3.89 -13.10 2.14
C VAL A 97 -3.16 -12.04 1.32
N ARG A 98 -1.89 -12.29 0.96
CA ARG A 98 -1.12 -11.36 0.13
C ARG A 98 -1.68 -11.27 -1.28
N GLU A 99 -2.06 -12.39 -1.89
CA GLU A 99 -2.69 -12.44 -3.21
C GLU A 99 -4.05 -11.73 -3.20
N LEU A 100 -4.90 -12.01 -2.21
CA LEU A 100 -6.18 -11.32 -2.03
C LEU A 100 -5.99 -9.82 -1.87
N ARG A 101 -4.94 -9.37 -1.17
CA ARG A 101 -4.64 -7.94 -1.02
C ARG A 101 -4.27 -7.28 -2.35
N VAL A 102 -3.50 -7.96 -3.20
CA VAL A 102 -3.18 -7.49 -4.55
C VAL A 102 -4.45 -7.41 -5.39
N GLU A 103 -5.30 -8.43 -5.34
CA GLU A 103 -6.54 -8.45 -6.10
C GLU A 103 -7.51 -7.35 -5.66
N VAL A 104 -7.62 -7.08 -4.36
CA VAL A 104 -8.39 -5.94 -3.83
C VAL A 104 -7.88 -4.61 -4.36
N LEU A 105 -6.56 -4.42 -4.44
CA LEU A 105 -5.98 -3.19 -5.02
C LEU A 105 -6.29 -3.06 -6.51
N ARG A 106 -6.20 -4.17 -7.26
CA ARG A 106 -6.55 -4.22 -8.68
C ARG A 106 -8.02 -3.86 -8.90
N LEU A 107 -8.92 -4.48 -8.14
CA LEU A 107 -10.36 -4.20 -8.21
C LEU A 107 -10.70 -2.75 -7.86
N LYS A 108 -10.05 -2.19 -6.83
CA LYS A 108 -10.21 -0.76 -6.49
C LYS A 108 -9.84 0.15 -7.66
N SER A 109 -8.70 -0.10 -8.30
CA SER A 109 -8.26 0.67 -9.46
C SER A 109 -9.26 0.55 -10.62
N THR A 110 -9.75 -0.66 -10.93
CA THR A 110 -10.79 -0.86 -11.95
C THR A 110 -12.07 -0.09 -11.62
N CYS A 111 -12.52 -0.10 -10.36
CA CYS A 111 -13.69 0.68 -9.94
C CYS A 111 -13.49 2.19 -10.11
N GLU A 112 -12.29 2.71 -9.88
CA GLU A 112 -11.98 4.13 -10.10
C GLU A 112 -12.03 4.51 -11.59
N ILE A 113 -11.49 3.66 -12.46
CA ILE A 113 -11.57 3.84 -13.92
C ILE A 113 -13.02 3.88 -14.38
N LEU A 114 -13.82 2.88 -13.99
CA LEU A 114 -15.24 2.80 -14.37
C LEU A 114 -16.05 4.01 -13.88
N ARG A 115 -15.77 4.52 -12.67
CA ARG A 115 -16.42 5.74 -12.15
C ARG A 115 -16.08 6.99 -12.97
N ASN A 116 -14.87 7.07 -13.51
CA ASN A 116 -14.47 8.19 -14.36
C ASN A 116 -15.14 8.09 -15.73
N GLU A 117 -15.18 6.89 -16.32
CA GLU A 117 -15.91 6.63 -17.58
C GLU A 117 -17.41 6.97 -17.44
N GLU A 118 -18.04 6.61 -16.32
CA GLU A 118 -19.43 6.97 -16.03
C GLU A 118 -19.65 8.50 -16.02
N LYS A 119 -18.74 9.26 -15.41
CA LYS A 119 -18.81 10.74 -15.38
C LYS A 119 -18.64 11.34 -16.78
N GLU A 120 -17.70 10.82 -17.57
CA GLU A 120 -17.49 11.26 -18.94
C GLU A 120 -18.71 10.98 -19.82
N LEU A 121 -19.27 9.77 -19.74
CA LEU A 121 -20.49 9.40 -20.45
C LEU A 121 -21.68 10.27 -20.03
N SER A 122 -21.85 10.52 -18.73
CA SER A 122 -22.89 11.40 -18.21
C SER A 122 -22.77 12.82 -18.79
N THR A 123 -21.55 13.36 -18.83
CA THR A 123 -21.26 14.67 -19.43
C THR A 123 -21.53 14.69 -20.94
N ARG A 124 -21.22 13.59 -21.64
CA ARG A 124 -21.52 13.46 -23.07
C ARG A 124 -23.02 13.43 -23.34
N VAL A 125 -23.78 12.73 -22.50
CA VAL A 125 -25.25 12.67 -22.59
C VAL A 125 -25.89 14.05 -22.34
N THR A 126 -25.41 14.81 -21.35
CA THR A 126 -25.92 16.16 -21.09
C THR A 126 -25.66 17.10 -22.26
N ASN A 127 -24.47 17.03 -22.87
CA ASN A 127 -24.11 17.80 -24.06
C ASN A 127 -24.96 17.42 -25.28
N LEU A 128 -25.18 16.13 -25.54
CA LEU A 128 -26.04 15.69 -26.64
C LEU A 128 -27.49 16.16 -26.44
N ARG A 129 -27.99 16.16 -25.20
CA ARG A 129 -29.33 16.67 -24.88
C ARG A 129 -29.45 18.19 -25.08
N SER A 130 -28.40 18.97 -24.83
CA SER A 130 -28.42 20.40 -25.10
C SER A 130 -28.36 20.69 -26.60
N GLU A 131 -27.53 19.95 -27.34
CA GLU A 131 -27.45 20.07 -28.80
C GLU A 131 -28.77 19.69 -29.47
N LEU A 132 -29.42 18.61 -29.05
CA LEU A 132 -30.73 18.21 -29.56
C LEU A 132 -31.79 19.31 -29.34
N ARG A 133 -31.81 19.95 -28.16
CA ARG A 133 -32.71 21.07 -27.87
C ARG A 133 -32.48 22.24 -28.82
N ARG A 134 -31.22 22.62 -29.04
CA ARG A 134 -30.86 23.69 -29.98
C ARG A 134 -31.28 23.37 -31.41
N LEU A 135 -31.13 22.12 -31.85
CA LEU A 135 -31.56 21.69 -33.18
C LEU A 135 -33.09 21.72 -33.33
N LEU A 136 -33.84 21.31 -32.29
CA LEU A 136 -35.29 21.40 -32.27
C LEU A 136 -35.78 22.85 -32.36
N GLU A 137 -35.20 23.76 -31.57
CA GLU A 137 -35.51 25.19 -31.64
C GLU A 137 -35.25 25.77 -33.03
N ARG A 138 -34.11 25.42 -33.64
CA ARG A 138 -33.80 25.83 -35.01
C ARG A 138 -34.78 25.25 -36.03
N GLY A 139 -35.21 24.01 -35.87
CA GLY A 139 -36.22 23.38 -36.72
C GLY A 139 -37.56 24.11 -36.64
N LEU A 140 -38.03 24.43 -35.43
CA LEU A 140 -39.26 25.21 -35.23
C LEU A 140 -39.17 26.60 -35.84
N TYR A 141 -38.02 27.26 -35.71
CA TYR A 141 -37.77 28.55 -36.34
C TYR A 141 -37.87 28.48 -37.87
N LEU A 142 -37.25 27.47 -38.48
CA LEU A 142 -37.32 27.26 -39.93
C LEU A 142 -38.75 26.94 -40.41
N ILE A 143 -39.51 26.14 -39.65
CA ILE A 143 -40.93 25.87 -39.96
C ILE A 143 -41.74 27.17 -39.97
N ASN A 144 -41.49 28.08 -39.02
CA ASN A 144 -42.18 29.38 -39.01
C ASN A 144 -41.78 30.25 -40.21
N ILE A 145 -40.50 30.27 -40.60
CA ILE A 145 -40.07 30.96 -41.82
C ILE A 145 -40.80 30.41 -43.05
N ILE A 146 -40.87 29.08 -43.20
CA ILE A 146 -41.56 28.44 -44.33
C ILE A 146 -43.02 28.89 -44.39
N LYS A 147 -43.73 28.87 -43.25
CA LYS A 147 -45.13 29.33 -43.18
C LYS A 147 -45.30 30.78 -43.61
N GLU A 148 -44.39 31.67 -43.21
CA GLU A 148 -44.44 33.07 -43.64
C GLU A 148 -44.15 33.22 -45.13
N LEU A 149 -43.18 32.48 -45.67
CA LEU A 149 -42.90 32.44 -47.10
C LEU A 149 -44.08 31.90 -47.92
N GLU A 150 -44.77 30.86 -47.45
CA GLU A 150 -45.98 30.32 -48.09
C GLU A 150 -47.13 31.34 -48.13
N LYS A 151 -47.31 32.13 -47.07
CA LYS A 151 -48.28 33.23 -47.04
C LYS A 151 -47.90 34.33 -48.04
N MET A 152 -46.62 34.71 -48.09
CA MET A 152 -46.13 35.71 -49.05
C MET A 152 -46.33 35.24 -50.48
N LEU A 153 -45.98 33.98 -50.78
CA LEU A 153 -46.18 33.38 -52.09
C LEU A 153 -47.66 33.43 -52.49
N SER A 154 -48.55 33.05 -51.57
CA SER A 154 -50.01 33.06 -51.81
C SER A 154 -50.52 34.46 -52.15
N ARG A 155 -50.04 35.51 -51.46
CA ARG A 155 -50.39 36.92 -51.76
C ARG A 155 -49.89 37.35 -53.13
N LEU A 156 -48.64 37.04 -53.45
CA LEU A 156 -48.04 37.32 -54.76
C LEU A 156 -48.80 36.62 -55.89
N THR A 157 -49.20 35.37 -55.69
CA THR A 157 -50.01 34.63 -56.68
C THR A 157 -51.34 35.33 -56.94
N ILE A 158 -52.04 35.80 -55.90
CA ILE A 158 -53.28 36.57 -56.06
C ILE A 158 -53.02 37.86 -56.85
N GLU A 159 -52.00 38.63 -56.45
CA GLU A 159 -51.63 39.88 -57.13
C GLU A 159 -51.32 39.66 -58.62
N VAL A 160 -50.59 38.60 -58.95
CA VAL A 160 -50.31 38.21 -60.35
C VAL A 160 -51.62 37.91 -61.10
N THR A 161 -52.53 37.13 -60.51
CA THR A 161 -53.81 36.82 -61.17
C THR A 161 -54.68 38.05 -61.39
N GLU A 162 -54.71 38.99 -60.44
CA GLU A 162 -55.43 40.25 -60.57
C GLU A 162 -54.84 41.13 -61.69
N LEU A 163 -53.50 41.21 -61.77
CA LEU A 163 -52.81 41.93 -62.83
C LEU A 163 -53.05 41.30 -64.22
N GLU A 164 -53.11 39.96 -64.30
CA GLU A 164 -53.45 39.25 -65.53
C GLU A 164 -54.87 39.55 -66.00
N LEU A 165 -55.85 39.54 -65.09
CA LEU A 165 -57.24 39.92 -65.41
C LEU A 165 -57.32 41.37 -65.90
N LYS A 166 -56.68 42.30 -65.19
CA LYS A 166 -56.64 43.71 -65.58
C LYS A 166 -55.98 43.91 -66.95
N LYS A 167 -54.93 43.14 -67.25
CA LYS A 167 -54.32 43.13 -68.59
C LYS A 167 -55.32 42.64 -69.65
N GLN A 168 -56.09 41.59 -69.39
CA GLN A 168 -57.10 41.09 -70.33
C GLN A 168 -58.19 42.14 -70.58
N GLU A 169 -58.69 42.79 -69.53
CA GLU A 169 -59.69 43.89 -69.63
C GLU A 169 -59.18 45.07 -70.46
N LEU A 170 -57.95 45.53 -70.18
CA LEU A 170 -57.35 46.62 -70.96
C LEU A 170 -57.13 46.20 -72.43
N THR A 171 -56.79 44.93 -72.68
CA THR A 171 -56.62 44.42 -74.04
C THR A 171 -57.94 44.40 -74.81
N SER A 172 -59.02 43.93 -74.19
CA SER A 172 -60.35 43.92 -74.81
C SER A 172 -60.88 45.32 -75.05
N GLU A 173 -60.65 46.26 -74.14
CA GLU A 173 -61.00 47.67 -74.30
C GLU A 173 -60.23 48.32 -75.46
N ILE A 174 -58.93 48.07 -75.59
CA ILE A 174 -58.14 48.52 -76.74
C ILE A 174 -58.71 47.96 -78.05
N GLU A 175 -59.10 46.68 -78.09
CA GLU A 175 -59.73 46.11 -79.29
C GLU A 175 -61.07 46.76 -79.63
N ARG A 176 -61.90 47.06 -78.62
CA ARG A 176 -63.18 47.76 -78.78
C ARG A 176 -62.95 49.15 -79.38
N LEU A 177 -62.07 49.96 -78.76
CA LEU A 177 -61.73 51.30 -79.22
C LEU A 177 -61.15 51.29 -80.64
N LYS A 178 -60.32 50.29 -80.99
CA LYS A 178 -59.81 50.12 -82.37
C LYS A 178 -60.92 49.85 -83.39
N LYS A 179 -61.94 49.08 -83.02
CA LYS A 179 -63.11 48.83 -83.89
C LYS A 179 -63.93 50.11 -84.08
N GLU A 180 -64.19 50.85 -83.00
CA GLU A 180 -64.91 52.13 -83.05
C GLU A 180 -64.20 53.16 -83.93
N LEU A 181 -62.87 53.28 -83.81
CA LEU A 181 -62.08 54.17 -84.64
C LEU A 181 -62.20 53.84 -86.14
N LYS A 182 -62.17 52.54 -86.49
CA LYS A 182 -62.35 52.06 -87.87
C LYS A 182 -63.73 52.36 -88.45
N THR A 183 -64.76 52.47 -87.61
CA THR A 183 -66.13 52.77 -88.07
C THR A 183 -66.39 54.27 -88.23
N CYS A 184 -65.54 55.14 -87.68
CA CYS A 184 -65.66 56.60 -87.77
C CYS A 184 -64.81 57.25 -88.87
N THR A 185 -63.94 56.48 -89.54
CA THR A 185 -63.14 56.89 -90.71
C THR A 185 -63.74 56.36 -92.00
#